data_AF-C4PD98-F1
#
_entry.id   AF-C4PD98-F1
#
_cell.length_a   1.000
_cell.length_b   1.000
_cell.length_c   1.000
_cell.angle_alpha   90.00
_cell.angle_beta   90.00
_cell.angle_gamma   90.00
#
_symmetry.space_group_name_H-M   'P 1'
#
loop_
_entity.id
_entity.type
_entity.pdbx_description
1 polymer ?
#
loop_
_entity_poly.entity_id
_entity_poly.type
_entity_poly.pdbx_seq_one_letter_code
_entity_poly.pdbx_strand_id
1 'polypeptide(L)' 'YDWDVANEATVADRHDNAFRAWFHRVGPTEMVRQALTWAREANPHATLLVNDYNLGPAYEQLLGQVVLEGLCDGLGFQSH' A
#
# COMPACT_ATOMS: atom_id res chain seq x y z
N TYR A 1 4.36 14.48 -10.33
CA TYR A 1 4.96 13.15 -10.59
C TYR A 1 4.29 12.21 -9.64
N ASP A 2 3.86 11.05 -10.12
CA ASP A 2 3.01 10.13 -9.36
C ASP A 2 3.84 8.89 -8.98
N TRP A 3 3.54 8.31 -7.81
CA TRP A 3 4.23 7.12 -7.30
C TRP A 3 3.21 6.10 -6.79
N ASP A 4 3.38 4.85 -7.22
CA ASP A 4 2.81 3.71 -6.54
C ASP A 4 3.65 3.43 -5.28
N VAL A 5 3.16 3.91 -4.14
CA VAL A 5 3.90 3.82 -2.87
C VAL A 5 3.81 2.41 -2.28
N ALA A 6 2.69 1.75 -2.52
CA ALA A 6 2.48 0.34 -2.21
C ALA A 6 1.99 -0.37 -3.47
N ASN A 7 2.75 -1.35 -3.95
CA ASN A 7 2.38 -2.22 -5.05
C ASN A 7 2.18 -3.65 -4.53
N GLU A 8 1.03 -4.26 -4.85
CA GLU A 8 0.75 -5.67 -4.57
C GLU A 8 0.86 -6.04 -3.09
N ALA A 9 0.48 -5.12 -2.20
CA ALA A 9 0.63 -5.27 -0.76
C ALA A 9 -0.13 -6.48 -0.19
N THR A 10 -1.20 -6.93 -0.86
CA THR A 10 -1.97 -8.11 -0.44
C THR A 10 -1.23 -9.43 -0.68
N VAL A 11 -0.14 -9.42 -1.45
CA VAL A 11 0.63 -10.62 -1.83
C VAL A 11 2.14 -10.44 -1.62
N ALA A 12 2.54 -9.47 -0.80
CA ALA A 12 3.93 -9.11 -0.56
C ALA A 12 4.77 -10.23 0.11
N ASP A 13 4.14 -11.26 0.67
CA ASP A 13 4.80 -12.42 1.29
C ASP A 13 5.13 -13.56 0.30
N ARG A 14 4.69 -13.45 -0.97
CA ARG A 14 4.90 -14.48 -2.00
C ARG A 14 6.35 -14.72 -2.38
N HIS A 15 7.22 -13.75 -2.10
CA HIS A 15 8.63 -13.82 -2.41
C HIS A 15 9.46 -13.73 -1.13
N ASP A 16 10.53 -14.52 -1.04
CA ASP A 16 11.45 -14.46 0.09
C ASP A 16 12.38 -13.25 -0.05
N ASN A 17 11.92 -12.11 0.46
CA ASN A 17 12.60 -10.82 0.38
C ASN A 17 12.52 -10.06 1.71
N ALA A 18 13.18 -8.90 1.80
CA ALA A 18 13.18 -8.07 3.01
C ALA A 18 11.78 -7.58 3.42
N PHE A 19 10.84 -7.46 2.47
CA PHE A 19 9.46 -7.06 2.73
C PHE A 19 8.67 -8.17 3.40
N ARG A 20 8.95 -9.45 3.13
CA ARG A 20 8.27 -10.59 3.77
C ARG A 20 8.41 -10.58 5.29
N ALA A 21 9.62 -10.30 5.80
CA ALA A 21 9.84 -10.21 7.24
C ALA A 21 9.09 -9.02 7.87
N TRP A 22 8.99 -7.90 7.16
CA TRP A 22 8.22 -6.74 7.60
C TRP A 22 6.72 -7.03 7.58
N PHE A 23 6.23 -7.64 6.49
CA PHE A 23 4.85 -8.10 6.32
C PHE A 23 4.42 -9.01 7.47
N HIS A 24 5.22 -10.04 7.82
CA HIS A 24 4.88 -10.93 8.94
C HIS A 24 4.94 -10.25 10.30
N ARG A 25 5.69 -9.14 10.44
CA ARG A 25 5.81 -8.41 11.70
C ARG A 25 4.65 -7.45 11.95
N VAL A 26 4.20 -6.72 10.94
CA VAL A 26 3.20 -5.64 11.11
C VAL A 26 1.89 -5.90 10.37
N GLY A 27 1.86 -6.86 9.45
CA GLY A 27 0.74 -7.13 8.57
C GLY A 27 0.67 -6.17 7.36
N PRO A 28 -0.11 -6.51 6.32
CA PRO A 28 -0.19 -5.73 5.08
C PRO A 28 -0.66 -4.29 5.30
N THR A 29 -1.68 -4.09 6.14
CA THR A 29 -2.30 -2.76 6.27
C THR A 29 -1.38 -1.76 6.95
N GLU A 30 -0.76 -2.15 8.08
CA GLU A 30 0.19 -1.29 8.77
C GLU A 30 1.47 -1.07 7.95
N MET A 31 1.87 -2.06 7.15
CA MET A 31 2.98 -1.91 6.19
C MET A 31 2.68 -0.80 5.17
N VAL A 32 1.48 -0.79 4.56
CA VAL A 32 1.07 0.27 3.63
C VAL A 32 0.92 1.62 4.34
N ARG A 33 0.36 1.63 5.56
CA ARG A 33 0.19 2.83 6.37
C ARG A 33 1.54 3.53 6.64
N GLN A 34 2.54 2.76 7.05
CA GLN A 34 3.90 3.24 7.27
C GLN A 34 4.53 3.77 5.98
N ALA A 35 4.40 3.04 4.87
CA ALA A 35 4.95 3.46 3.58
C ALA A 35 4.34 4.79 3.10
N LEU A 36 3.02 4.95 3.17
CA LEU A 36 2.33 6.20 2.81
C LEU A 36 2.73 7.36 3.72
N THR A 37 2.86 7.11 5.03
CA THR A 37 3.30 8.12 6.00
C THR A 37 4.69 8.64 5.66
N TRP A 38 5.65 7.73 5.46
CA TRP A 38 7.02 8.11 5.11
C TRP A 38 7.10 8.82 3.74
N ALA A 39 6.32 8.38 2.76
CA ALA A 39 6.27 9.03 1.45
C ALA A 39 5.73 10.47 1.54
N ARG A 40 4.68 10.69 2.35
CA ARG A 40 4.12 12.03 2.58
C ARG A 40 5.09 12.93 3.35
N GLU A 41 5.78 12.40 4.35
CA GLU A 41 6.82 13.13 5.10
C GLU A 41 7.99 13.55 4.18
N ALA A 42 8.42 12.66 3.28
CA ALA A 42 9.49 12.93 2.33
C ALA A 42 9.08 13.94 1.25
N ASN A 43 7.81 13.90 0.82
CA ASN A 43 7.27 14.87 -0.12
C ASN A 43 5.77 15.14 0.12
N PRO A 44 5.44 16.24 0.80
CA PRO A 44 4.06 16.62 1.07
C PRO A 44 3.20 16.82 -0.19
N HIS A 45 3.81 17.11 -1.34
CA HIS A 45 3.13 17.46 -2.59
C HIS A 45 3.05 16.31 -3.62
N ALA A 46 3.56 15.11 -3.30
CA ALA A 46 3.41 13.97 -4.19
C ALA A 46 1.95 13.49 -4.27
N THR A 47 1.56 12.95 -5.43
CA THR A 47 0.38 12.10 -5.55
C THR A 47 0.77 10.67 -5.14
N LEU A 48 0.16 10.16 -4.07
CA LEU A 48 0.47 8.84 -3.52
C LEU A 48 -0.64 7.85 -3.86
N LEU A 49 -0.29 6.77 -4.56
CA LEU A 49 -1.22 5.73 -4.99
C LEU A 49 -0.98 4.41 -4.24
N VAL A 50 -2.08 3.70 -3.98
CA VAL A 50 -2.06 2.28 -3.59
C VAL A 50 -2.54 1.47 -4.79
N ASN A 51 -1.70 0.54 -5.29
CA ASN A 51 -2.00 -0.25 -6.47
C ASN A 51 -1.96 -1.75 -6.15
N ASP A 52 -2.97 -2.49 -6.64
CA ASP A 52 -3.01 -3.96 -6.57
C ASP A 52 -3.78 -4.54 -7.78
N TYR A 53 -3.48 -5.77 -8.16
CA TYR A 53 -4.26 -6.56 -9.13
C TYR A 53 -5.28 -7.47 -8.42
N ASN A 54 -5.03 -7.80 -7.15
CA ASN A 54 -5.83 -8.73 -6.36
C ASN A 54 -6.88 -7.97 -5.52
N LEU A 55 -7.97 -7.57 -6.18
CA LEU A 55 -9.03 -6.73 -5.61
C LEU A 55 -10.01 -7.46 -4.69
N GLY A 56 -9.58 -8.54 -4.02
CA GLY A 56 -10.42 -9.34 -3.12
C GLY A 56 -10.67 -8.69 -1.75
N PRO A 57 -11.33 -9.40 -0.81
CA PRO A 57 -11.72 -8.85 0.49
C PRO A 57 -10.56 -8.28 1.33
N ALA A 58 -9.35 -8.84 1.18
CA ALA A 58 -8.16 -8.32 1.85
C ALA A 58 -7.76 -6.92 1.36
N TYR A 59 -7.95 -6.65 0.05
CA TYR A 59 -7.74 -5.33 -0.52
C TYR A 59 -8.81 -4.36 -0.02
N GLU A 60 -10.08 -4.76 0.02
CA GLU A 60 -11.17 -3.93 0.57
C GLU A 60 -10.92 -3.53 2.04
N GLN A 61 -10.45 -4.47 2.86
CA GLN A 61 -10.10 -4.19 4.26
C GLN A 61 -8.93 -3.21 4.39
N LEU A 62 -7.91 -3.38 3.56
CA LEU A 62 -6.76 -2.48 3.51
C LEU A 62 -7.21 -1.06 3.10
N LEU A 63 -7.97 -0.95 2.01
CA LEU A 63 -8.53 0.32 1.53
C LEU A 63 -9.36 1.02 2.60
N GLY A 64 -10.20 0.27 3.30
CA GLY A 64 -11.03 0.81 4.38
C GLY A 64 -10.21 1.57 5.43
N GLN A 65 -8.99 1.16 5.75
CA GLN A 65 -8.16 1.86 6.73
C GLN A 65 -7.41 3.04 6.10
N VAL A 66 -6.66 2.83 5.01
CA VAL A 66 -5.81 3.89 4.44
C VAL A 66 -6.60 4.99 3.73
N VAL A 67 -7.76 4.70 3.14
CA VAL A 67 -8.63 5.71 2.52
C VAL A 67 -9.36 6.54 3.56
N LEU A 68 -9.89 5.91 4.63
CA LEU A 68 -10.57 6.65 5.70
C LEU A 68 -9.60 7.55 6.48
N GLU A 69 -8.34 7.14 6.62
CA GLU A 69 -7.29 7.96 7.23
C GLU A 69 -6.76 9.06 6.30
N GLY A 70 -7.17 9.10 5.03
CA GLY A 70 -6.72 10.11 4.05
C GLY A 70 -5.23 10.01 3.70
N LEU A 71 -4.64 8.81 3.78
CA LEU A 71 -3.20 8.59 3.61
C LEU A 71 -2.76 8.47 2.15
N CYS A 72 -3.69 8.19 1.23
CA CYS A 72 -3.44 8.11 -0.22
C CYS A 72 -4.36 9.04 -1.00
N ASP A 73 -3.91 9.45 -2.19
CA ASP A 73 -4.65 10.36 -3.08
C ASP A 73 -5.48 9.61 -4.12
N GLY A 74 -5.18 8.33 -4.37
CA GLY A 74 -5.87 7.53 -5.35
C GLY A 74 -5.54 6.04 -5.29
N LEU A 75 -6.31 5.27 -6.05
CA LEU A 75 -6.18 3.82 -6.15
C LEU A 75 -5.78 3.44 -7.57
N GLY A 76 -4.74 2.62 -7.69
CA GLY A 76 -4.35 1.94 -8.90
C GLY A 76 -5.07 0.59 -9.00
N PHE A 77 -5.60 0.29 -10.18
CA PHE A 77 -6.19 -1.00 -10.51
C PHE A 77 -5.40 -1.62 -11.66
N GLN A 78 -4.56 -2.60 -11.36
CA GLN A 78 -3.81 -3.30 -12.39
C GLN A 78 -4.70 -4.34 -13.08
N SER A 79 -5.04 -4.07 -14.33
CA SER A 79 -5.89 -4.93 -15.18
C SER A 79 -5.04 -5.66 -16.22
N HIS A 80 -4.38 -6.73 -15.78
CA HIS A 80 -3.65 -7.66 -16.65
C HIS A 80 -4.56 -8.34 -17.70
#